data_AF-A0A8T6HK51-F1
#
_entry.id   AF-A0A8T6HK51-F1
#
_cell.length_a   1.000
_cell.length_b   1.000
_cell.length_c   1.000
_cell.angle_alpha   90.00
_cell.angle_beta   90.00
_cell.angle_gamma   90.00
#
_symmetry.space_group_name_H-M   'P 1'
#
loop_
_entity.id
_entity.type
_entity.pdbx_description
1 polymer ?
#
loop_
_entity_poly.entity_id
_entity_poly.type
_entity_poly.pdbx_seq_one_letter_code
_entity_poly.pdbx_strand_id
1 'polypeptide(L)'
;MQERGPTLRYAVNERPPLFIAAGLGLQNALFVISGAILLPILLRAADLITAGEAAFLISASLLTAGLSTAVQALRFGAVGSGFMLFMGTSGTFFAATFDAIALAGIGFVAALALIAAPTEILIAQFFRFFRNVLTPTVGGVVVMCVAVTVVPLTIKQWNGVGTDQAGSLEYMLIGGVAVLAMVAMIVLAPARYRLWSPIVGLAAGCIAAAITGHWSFNHASDAAILGFPIGEWEAPTFPTSGAAFAVLGAFVIATLAGTFETVGDAIAIQKVSLRNFRRIDYDSVRGALNADGVGNALAGIFCTTPNTTYSSPIGMVPVVGVASRWVGLWGAGLMIVMAFFPILGGFVLDLPGPAVGGVSFVALLLLFIVGMQTVVDAGINTRTALIVSLGFWGGFTGEFADELGLPFVEHIPEALAPITGNAIALGSVIAVLISTIFVLMPKRRYHWQGAASTDSLDQVIAFGKDVSSGFRLETGPANRLGLCLEELFTHVVENGDPDRTVRIEATANEDEVEVVVTDRSDVRDVEMPNVPPDLLAADSDELQDLGLVLLTRLATSVSHTSIAGWQYVSFVIARQYGEIRVVQQQ
;
A
#
# COMPACT_ATOMS: atom_id res chain seq x y z
N MET A 1 11.18 18.93 23.03
CA MET A 1 11.90 19.21 21.78
C MET A 1 11.11 18.56 20.65
N GLN A 2 10.62 19.38 19.71
CA GLN A 2 9.81 18.95 18.57
C GLN A 2 10.57 17.91 17.73
N GLU A 3 9.94 16.79 17.40
CA GLU A 3 10.43 15.87 16.36
C GLU A 3 10.63 16.68 15.08
N ARG A 4 11.88 16.88 14.68
CA ARG A 4 12.20 17.52 13.39
C ARG A 4 11.74 16.55 12.31
N GLY A 5 10.64 16.88 11.61
CA GLY A 5 10.21 16.13 10.44
C GLY A 5 11.25 16.18 9.31
N PRO A 6 11.00 15.50 8.19
CA PRO A 6 11.95 15.41 7.08
C PRO A 6 12.39 16.81 6.62
N THR A 7 13.69 16.97 6.31
CA THR A 7 14.26 18.21 5.77
C THR A 7 13.76 18.45 4.33
N LEU A 8 12.50 18.87 4.21
CA LEU A 8 11.83 19.15 2.94
C LEU A 8 12.17 20.55 2.43
N ARG A 9 12.75 20.61 1.24
CA ARG A 9 12.93 21.84 0.48
C ARG A 9 11.59 22.39 -0.01
N TYR A 10 10.70 21.52 -0.50
CA TYR A 10 9.34 21.89 -0.89
C TYR A 10 8.31 20.92 -0.30
N ALA A 11 7.40 21.44 0.52
CA ALA A 11 6.29 20.68 1.08
C ALA A 11 5.13 20.50 0.07
N VAL A 12 4.14 19.67 0.41
CA VAL A 12 3.04 19.27 -0.48
C VAL A 12 2.34 20.40 -1.24
N ASN A 13 2.13 21.57 -0.62
CA ASN A 13 1.39 22.68 -1.20
C ASN A 13 2.28 23.75 -1.85
N GLU A 14 3.59 23.66 -1.68
CA GLU A 14 4.53 24.66 -2.17
C GLU A 14 4.79 24.46 -3.66
N ARG A 15 5.16 25.54 -4.36
CA ARG A 15 5.44 25.51 -5.79
C ARG A 15 6.96 25.50 -6.03
N PRO A 16 7.56 24.35 -6.39
CA PRO A 16 8.95 24.33 -6.81
C PRO A 16 9.13 25.08 -8.14
N PRO A 17 10.34 25.59 -8.43
CA PRO A 17 10.71 26.12 -9.73
C PRO A 17 10.36 25.14 -10.85
N LEU A 18 9.96 25.68 -12.00
CA LEU A 18 9.49 24.92 -13.16
C LEU A 18 10.39 23.73 -13.51
N PHE A 19 11.70 23.96 -13.60
CA PHE A 19 12.66 22.90 -13.96
C PHE A 19 12.75 21.77 -12.94
N ILE A 20 12.59 22.07 -11.65
CA ILE A 20 12.56 21.06 -10.59
C ILE A 20 11.24 20.28 -10.67
N ALA A 21 10.12 21.00 -10.83
CA ALA A 21 8.79 20.38 -10.92
C ALA A 21 8.67 19.45 -12.13
N ALA A 22 9.09 19.93 -13.30
CA ALA A 22 9.06 19.17 -14.55
C ALA A 22 10.09 18.04 -14.57
N GLY A 23 11.31 18.27 -14.08
CA GLY A 23 12.36 17.25 -14.03
C GLY A 23 12.00 16.08 -13.11
N LEU A 24 11.50 16.37 -11.89
CA LEU A 24 11.02 15.33 -10.98
C LEU A 24 9.71 14.70 -11.46
N GLY A 25 8.85 15.47 -12.13
CA GLY A 25 7.62 14.97 -12.73
C GLY A 25 7.92 13.95 -13.83
N LEU A 26 8.89 14.25 -14.70
CA LEU A 26 9.41 13.33 -15.70
C LEU A 26 10.01 12.09 -15.04
N GLN A 27 10.87 12.24 -14.03
CA GLN A 27 11.48 11.12 -13.33
C GLN A 27 10.41 10.17 -12.75
N ASN A 28 9.39 10.71 -12.09
CA ASN A 28 8.34 9.89 -11.50
C ASN A 28 7.40 9.28 -12.54
N ALA A 29 7.11 10.00 -13.63
CA ALA A 29 6.37 9.45 -14.76
C ALA A 29 7.11 8.27 -15.41
N LEU A 30 8.44 8.31 -15.51
CA LEU A 30 9.23 7.18 -16.02
C LEU A 30 9.08 5.91 -15.18
N PHE A 31 8.89 6.02 -13.86
CA PHE A 31 8.56 4.85 -13.02
C PHE A 31 7.21 4.26 -13.40
N VAL A 32 6.19 5.10 -13.59
CA VAL A 32 4.85 4.65 -13.99
C VAL A 32 4.86 4.02 -15.39
N ILE A 33 5.56 4.65 -16.34
CA ILE A 33 5.70 4.15 -17.71
C ILE A 33 6.30 2.74 -17.72
N SER A 34 7.29 2.46 -16.86
CA SER A 34 7.90 1.14 -16.79
C SER A 34 6.89 0.03 -16.42
N GLY A 35 5.94 0.31 -15.53
CA GLY A 35 4.88 -0.63 -15.17
C GLY A 35 3.77 -0.72 -16.21
N ALA A 36 3.38 0.41 -16.83
CA ALA A 36 2.38 0.45 -17.91
C ALA A 36 2.80 -0.35 -19.16
N ILE A 37 4.11 -0.46 -19.39
CA ILE A 37 4.69 -1.24 -20.48
C ILE A 37 4.72 -2.75 -20.18
N LEU A 38 4.91 -3.13 -18.93
CA LEU A 38 5.18 -4.51 -18.54
C LEU A 38 4.04 -5.46 -18.93
N LEU A 39 2.81 -5.12 -18.59
CA LEU A 39 1.66 -6.01 -18.82
C LEU A 39 1.40 -6.28 -20.31
N PRO A 40 1.31 -5.27 -21.21
CA PRO A 40 1.16 -5.52 -22.65
C PRO A 40 2.27 -6.40 -23.24
N ILE A 41 3.52 -6.26 -22.78
CA ILE A 41 4.61 -7.14 -23.22
C ILE A 41 4.37 -8.57 -22.76
N LEU A 42 3.96 -8.79 -21.50
CA LEU A 42 3.69 -10.14 -21.00
C LEU A 42 2.46 -10.77 -21.68
N LEU A 43 1.44 -9.99 -22.03
CA LEU A 43 0.28 -10.48 -22.79
C LEU A 43 0.66 -10.87 -24.23
N ARG A 44 1.53 -10.09 -24.88
CA ARG A 44 2.14 -10.44 -26.18
C ARG A 44 2.96 -11.73 -26.10
N ALA A 45 3.76 -11.86 -25.04
CA ALA A 45 4.58 -13.04 -24.79
C ALA A 45 3.75 -14.32 -24.66
N ALA A 46 2.55 -14.21 -24.09
CA ALA A 46 1.60 -15.31 -23.95
C ALA A 46 0.70 -15.51 -25.19
N ASP A 47 0.96 -14.78 -26.28
CA ASP A 47 0.18 -14.79 -27.52
C ASP A 47 -1.33 -14.49 -27.32
N LEU A 48 -1.65 -13.67 -26.31
CA LEU A 48 -3.03 -13.32 -25.97
C LEU A 48 -3.56 -12.07 -26.70
N ILE A 49 -2.66 -11.21 -27.16
CA ILE A 49 -3.00 -9.97 -27.87
C ILE A 49 -2.05 -9.77 -29.06
N THR A 50 -2.44 -8.93 -30.00
CA THR A 50 -1.63 -8.49 -31.16
C THR A 50 -0.69 -7.35 -30.80
N ALA A 51 0.26 -7.05 -31.69
CA ALA A 51 1.16 -5.91 -31.55
C ALA A 51 0.38 -4.57 -31.49
N GLY A 52 -0.64 -4.40 -32.34
CA GLY A 52 -1.50 -3.21 -32.34
C GLY A 52 -2.22 -3.01 -31.00
N GLU A 53 -2.83 -4.07 -30.47
CA GLU A 53 -3.50 -4.05 -29.17
C GLU A 53 -2.54 -3.73 -28.02
N ALA A 54 -1.32 -4.24 -28.07
CA ALA A 54 -0.31 -3.94 -27.05
C ALA A 54 0.14 -2.46 -27.10
N ALA A 55 0.36 -1.89 -28.29
CA ALA A 55 0.63 -0.44 -28.43
C ALA A 55 -0.56 0.41 -27.95
N PHE A 56 -1.78 -0.03 -28.25
CA PHE A 56 -3.00 0.60 -27.76
C PHE A 56 -3.07 0.56 -26.23
N LEU A 57 -2.88 -0.61 -25.61
CA LEU A 57 -2.92 -0.76 -24.16
C LEU A 57 -1.88 0.12 -23.47
N ILE A 58 -0.65 0.22 -23.99
CA ILE A 58 0.39 1.13 -23.46
C ILE A 58 -0.12 2.57 -23.49
N SER A 59 -0.63 3.02 -24.64
CA SER A 59 -1.07 4.40 -24.82
C SER A 59 -2.28 4.73 -23.95
N ALA A 60 -3.25 3.82 -23.88
CA ALA A 60 -4.43 3.93 -23.03
C ALA A 60 -4.05 3.92 -21.55
N SER A 61 -3.15 3.04 -21.11
CA SER A 61 -2.63 3.01 -19.73
C SER A 61 -1.95 4.31 -19.35
N LEU A 62 -1.13 4.91 -20.24
CA LEU A 62 -0.50 6.21 -19.95
C LEU A 62 -1.51 7.36 -19.86
N LEU A 63 -2.54 7.34 -20.71
CA LEU A 63 -3.60 8.34 -20.65
C LEU A 63 -4.37 8.24 -19.32
N THR A 64 -4.81 7.04 -18.94
CA THR A 64 -5.58 6.85 -17.71
C THR A 64 -4.72 7.06 -16.47
N ALA A 65 -3.46 6.63 -16.47
CA ALA A 65 -2.49 6.91 -15.42
C ALA A 65 -2.29 8.42 -15.21
N GLY A 66 -2.13 9.17 -16.30
CA GLY A 66 -2.01 10.62 -16.27
C GLY A 66 -3.25 11.32 -15.72
N LEU A 67 -4.43 10.97 -16.22
CA LEU A 67 -5.70 11.53 -15.74
C LEU A 67 -5.94 11.21 -14.25
N SER A 68 -5.71 9.96 -13.84
CA SER A 68 -5.90 9.51 -12.46
C SER A 68 -4.90 10.20 -11.52
N THR A 69 -3.64 10.36 -11.94
CA THR A 69 -2.62 11.09 -11.18
C THR A 69 -3.01 12.56 -10.98
N ALA A 70 -3.58 13.20 -12.01
CA ALA A 70 -4.09 14.56 -11.89
C ALA A 70 -5.25 14.64 -10.87
N VAL A 71 -6.18 13.68 -10.90
CA VAL A 71 -7.28 13.61 -9.94
C VAL A 71 -6.76 13.44 -8.50
N GLN A 72 -5.77 12.57 -8.28
CA GLN A 72 -5.11 12.41 -6.99
C GLN A 72 -4.49 13.71 -6.47
N ALA A 73 -3.74 14.42 -7.32
CA ALA A 73 -3.02 15.62 -6.93
C ALA A 73 -3.91 16.85 -6.74
N LEU A 74 -5.01 16.98 -7.51
CA LEU A 74 -5.90 18.15 -7.47
C LEU A 74 -6.90 18.12 -6.30
N ARG A 75 -7.34 16.92 -5.87
CA ARG A 75 -8.37 16.70 -4.84
C ARG A 75 -9.65 17.51 -5.08
N PHE A 76 -10.65 16.85 -5.68
CA PHE A 76 -12.00 17.39 -5.89
C PHE A 76 -12.96 16.90 -4.81
N GLY A 77 -13.09 17.67 -3.73
CA GLY A 77 -13.96 17.32 -2.60
C GLY A 77 -13.52 16.02 -1.93
N ALA A 78 -14.33 14.97 -2.06
CA ALA A 78 -14.06 13.64 -1.51
C ALA A 78 -13.25 12.73 -2.44
N VAL A 79 -12.83 13.20 -3.62
CA VAL A 79 -12.05 12.42 -4.61
C VAL A 79 -10.64 13.01 -4.72
N GLY A 80 -9.62 12.18 -4.50
CA GLY A 80 -8.20 12.55 -4.51
C GLY A 80 -7.64 12.79 -3.12
N SER A 81 -6.37 12.41 -2.92
CA SER A 81 -5.64 12.62 -1.67
C SER A 81 -5.21 14.07 -1.47
N GLY A 82 -4.88 14.78 -2.56
CA GLY A 82 -4.22 16.08 -2.52
C GLY A 82 -2.71 16.00 -2.29
N PHE A 83 -2.14 14.79 -2.34
CA PHE A 83 -0.71 14.53 -2.23
C PHE A 83 -0.10 14.10 -3.57
N MET A 84 1.23 13.99 -3.62
CA MET A 84 1.96 13.49 -4.80
C MET A 84 1.84 11.97 -4.90
N LEU A 85 0.64 11.46 -5.20
CA LEU A 85 0.40 10.05 -5.50
C LEU A 85 0.30 9.87 -7.02
N PHE A 86 1.30 9.21 -7.59
CA PHE A 86 1.26 8.77 -8.98
C PHE A 86 0.40 7.53 -9.10
N MET A 87 -0.39 7.46 -10.17
CA MET A 87 -1.28 6.35 -10.47
C MET A 87 -0.77 5.65 -11.73
N GLY A 88 -0.93 4.34 -11.81
CA GLY A 88 -0.55 3.58 -13.00
C GLY A 88 -1.11 2.16 -12.97
N THR A 89 -0.86 1.41 -14.04
CA THR A 89 -1.29 0.01 -14.16
C THR A 89 -0.82 -0.81 -12.97
N SER A 90 -1.76 -1.48 -12.28
CA SER A 90 -1.45 -2.24 -11.07
C SER A 90 -1.01 -3.67 -11.38
N GLY A 91 0.07 -4.10 -10.72
CA GLY A 91 0.53 -5.49 -10.73
C GLY A 91 -0.50 -6.47 -10.17
N THR A 92 -1.36 -6.03 -9.25
CA THR A 92 -2.36 -6.88 -8.59
C THR A 92 -3.40 -7.45 -9.56
N PHE A 93 -3.60 -6.78 -10.70
CA PHE A 93 -4.57 -7.19 -11.72
C PHE A 93 -3.95 -8.02 -12.85
N PHE A 94 -2.64 -8.28 -12.84
CA PHE A 94 -1.97 -8.96 -13.97
C PHE A 94 -2.63 -10.30 -14.26
N ALA A 95 -2.59 -11.24 -13.30
CA ALA A 95 -3.14 -12.59 -13.47
C ALA A 95 -4.61 -12.57 -13.93
N ALA A 96 -5.45 -11.79 -13.26
CA ALA A 96 -6.86 -11.70 -13.61
C ALA A 96 -7.08 -11.08 -15.02
N THR A 97 -6.17 -10.21 -15.46
CA THR A 97 -6.19 -9.66 -16.83
C THR A 97 -5.81 -10.73 -17.86
N PHE A 98 -4.82 -11.59 -17.58
CA PHE A 98 -4.49 -12.73 -18.44
C PHE A 98 -5.73 -13.62 -18.66
N ASP A 99 -6.39 -14.00 -17.57
CA ASP A 99 -7.58 -14.85 -17.63
C ASP A 99 -8.74 -14.17 -18.38
N ALA A 100 -8.95 -12.87 -18.13
CA ALA A 100 -9.99 -12.12 -18.82
C ALA A 100 -9.77 -12.03 -20.33
N ILE A 101 -8.54 -11.74 -20.76
CA ILE A 101 -8.21 -11.64 -22.20
C ILE A 101 -8.31 -13.03 -22.84
N ALA A 102 -7.75 -14.07 -22.21
CA ALA A 102 -7.85 -15.43 -22.71
C ALA A 102 -9.30 -15.91 -22.85
N LEU A 103 -10.19 -15.45 -21.96
CA LEU A 103 -11.61 -15.83 -21.99
C LEU A 103 -12.43 -15.05 -23.02
N ALA A 104 -12.25 -13.73 -23.11
CA ALA A 104 -13.16 -12.86 -23.86
C ALA A 104 -12.55 -11.54 -24.38
N GLY A 105 -11.22 -11.43 -24.43
CA GLY A 105 -10.52 -10.29 -25.02
C GLY A 105 -10.50 -9.02 -24.17
N ILE A 106 -10.03 -7.93 -24.77
CA ILE A 106 -9.76 -6.65 -24.09
C ILE A 106 -11.07 -5.94 -23.69
N GLY A 107 -12.13 -6.07 -24.48
CA GLY A 107 -13.46 -5.60 -24.11
C GLY A 107 -13.97 -6.19 -22.79
N PHE A 108 -13.61 -7.43 -22.44
CA PHE A 108 -13.98 -8.00 -21.14
C PHE A 108 -13.20 -7.36 -19.99
N VAL A 109 -11.89 -7.12 -20.16
CA VAL A 109 -11.07 -6.36 -19.20
C VAL A 109 -11.68 -4.98 -18.93
N ALA A 110 -12.13 -4.30 -19.99
CA ALA A 110 -12.78 -2.98 -19.89
C ALA A 110 -14.05 -3.03 -19.01
N ALA A 111 -14.89 -4.05 -19.19
CA ALA A 111 -16.08 -4.24 -18.37
C ALA A 111 -15.74 -4.57 -16.91
N LEU A 112 -14.72 -5.40 -16.68
CA LEU A 112 -14.27 -5.73 -15.33
C LEU A 112 -13.69 -4.51 -14.62
N ALA A 113 -12.92 -3.66 -15.31
CA ALA A 113 -12.43 -2.40 -14.78
C ALA A 113 -13.57 -1.41 -14.43
N LEU A 114 -14.61 -1.34 -15.28
CA LEU A 114 -15.82 -0.57 -14.98
C LEU A 114 -16.56 -1.08 -13.75
N ILE A 115 -16.55 -2.39 -13.47
CA ILE A 115 -17.15 -2.98 -12.27
C ILE A 115 -16.24 -2.81 -11.03
N ALA A 116 -14.93 -2.80 -11.22
CA ALA A 116 -13.96 -2.53 -10.16
C ALA A 116 -14.12 -1.10 -9.59
N ALA A 117 -14.47 -0.13 -10.43
CA ALA A 117 -14.69 1.26 -10.00
C ALA A 117 -15.73 1.45 -8.87
N PRO A 118 -17.00 1.03 -9.01
CA PRO A 118 -17.97 1.12 -7.93
C PRO A 118 -17.60 0.23 -6.74
N THR A 119 -16.93 -0.90 -6.99
CA THR A 119 -16.42 -1.78 -5.91
C THR A 119 -15.44 -1.03 -5.02
N GLU A 120 -14.45 -0.37 -5.62
CA GLU A 120 -13.43 0.42 -4.91
C GLU A 120 -14.06 1.61 -4.18
N ILE A 121 -14.94 2.35 -4.85
CA ILE A 121 -15.64 3.50 -4.22
C ILE A 121 -16.46 3.04 -3.02
N LEU A 122 -17.14 1.89 -3.12
CA LEU A 122 -17.91 1.30 -2.04
C LEU A 122 -16.99 0.94 -0.86
N ILE A 123 -15.88 0.25 -1.12
CA ILE A 123 -14.88 -0.08 -0.10
C ILE A 123 -14.37 1.20 0.58
N ALA A 124 -14.10 2.27 -0.18
CA ALA A 124 -13.69 3.57 0.36
C ALA A 124 -14.73 4.18 1.33
N GLN A 125 -16.03 4.03 1.05
CA GLN A 125 -17.09 4.50 1.96
C GLN A 125 -17.13 3.70 3.27
N PHE A 126 -16.89 2.39 3.18
CA PHE A 126 -16.94 1.47 4.32
C PHE A 126 -15.57 1.23 4.98
N PHE A 127 -14.52 1.92 4.55
CA PHE A 127 -13.15 1.76 5.03
C PHE A 127 -13.05 1.77 6.56
N ARG A 128 -13.86 2.61 7.23
CA ARG A 128 -13.92 2.67 8.72
C ARG A 128 -14.20 1.32 9.39
N PHE A 129 -14.96 0.44 8.74
CA PHE A 129 -15.35 -0.86 9.27
C PHE A 129 -14.28 -1.91 9.03
N PHE A 130 -13.62 -1.85 7.88
CA PHE A 130 -12.66 -2.87 7.47
C PHE A 130 -11.22 -2.57 7.91
N ARG A 131 -10.91 -1.34 8.39
CA ARG A 131 -9.56 -0.94 8.83
C ARG A 131 -8.89 -1.89 9.84
N ASN A 132 -9.67 -2.63 10.63
CA ASN A 132 -9.15 -3.57 11.62
C ASN A 132 -8.80 -4.96 11.03
N VAL A 133 -9.39 -5.30 9.88
CA VAL A 133 -9.18 -6.57 9.16
C VAL A 133 -8.12 -6.39 8.08
N LEU A 134 -8.17 -5.24 7.39
CA LEU A 134 -7.31 -4.87 6.28
C LEU A 134 -6.00 -4.26 6.80
N THR A 135 -5.14 -5.13 7.34
CA THR A 135 -3.86 -4.74 7.93
C THR A 135 -2.74 -4.70 6.89
N PRO A 136 -1.66 -3.93 7.11
CA PRO A 136 -0.48 -3.94 6.23
C PRO A 136 0.07 -5.36 6.00
N THR A 137 -0.06 -6.24 6.99
CA THR A 137 0.26 -7.67 6.91
C THR A 137 -0.46 -8.37 5.75
N VAL A 138 -1.77 -8.13 5.60
CA VAL A 138 -2.57 -8.70 4.51
C VAL A 138 -2.12 -8.13 3.18
N GLY A 139 -1.87 -6.82 3.09
CA GLY A 139 -1.33 -6.18 1.89
C GLY A 139 0.05 -6.75 1.49
N GLY A 140 0.93 -7.00 2.44
CA GLY A 140 2.22 -7.63 2.18
C GLY A 140 2.10 -9.03 1.59
N VAL A 141 1.15 -9.85 2.08
CA VAL A 141 0.85 -11.18 1.52
C VAL A 141 0.40 -11.09 0.07
N VAL A 142 -0.54 -10.19 -0.21
CA VAL A 142 -1.02 -9.92 -1.57
C VAL A 142 0.15 -9.61 -2.50
N VAL A 143 0.99 -8.64 -2.13
CA VAL A 143 2.12 -8.21 -2.96
C VAL A 143 3.12 -9.35 -3.21
N MET A 144 3.37 -10.18 -2.20
CA MET A 144 4.20 -11.38 -2.36
C MET A 144 3.57 -12.39 -3.32
N CYS A 145 2.25 -12.62 -3.25
CA CYS A 145 1.54 -13.51 -4.17
C CYS A 145 1.60 -13.01 -5.61
N VAL A 146 1.50 -11.69 -5.85
CA VAL A 146 1.67 -11.12 -7.20
C VAL A 146 3.02 -11.51 -7.79
N ALA A 147 4.11 -11.34 -7.00
CA ALA A 147 5.45 -11.69 -7.48
C ALA A 147 5.55 -13.19 -7.83
N VAL A 148 4.99 -14.07 -7.00
CA VAL A 148 5.00 -15.53 -7.24
C VAL A 148 4.26 -15.92 -8.51
N THR A 149 3.08 -15.33 -8.77
CA THR A 149 2.30 -15.62 -9.99
C THR A 149 2.99 -15.11 -11.26
N VAL A 150 3.64 -13.94 -11.21
CA VAL A 150 4.18 -13.31 -12.44
C VAL A 150 5.63 -13.74 -12.74
N VAL A 151 6.43 -14.14 -11.75
CA VAL A 151 7.82 -14.58 -11.98
C VAL A 151 7.93 -15.70 -13.04
N PRO A 152 7.12 -16.78 -13.00
CA PRO A 152 7.14 -17.80 -14.05
C PRO A 152 6.92 -17.25 -15.46
N LEU A 153 6.03 -16.25 -15.62
CA LEU A 153 5.78 -15.60 -16.92
C LEU A 153 7.02 -14.86 -17.42
N THR A 154 7.72 -14.16 -16.54
CA THR A 154 8.97 -13.47 -16.92
C THR A 154 10.09 -14.43 -17.29
N ILE A 155 10.17 -15.60 -16.65
CA ILE A 155 11.14 -16.65 -16.98
C ILE A 155 10.79 -17.28 -18.33
N LYS A 156 9.51 -17.58 -18.59
CA LYS A 156 9.04 -18.08 -19.89
C LYS A 156 9.40 -17.10 -21.02
N GLN A 157 9.17 -15.80 -20.78
CA GLN A 157 9.53 -14.74 -21.71
C GLN A 157 11.04 -14.59 -21.91
N TRP A 158 11.83 -14.69 -20.83
CA TRP A 158 13.30 -14.70 -20.93
C TRP A 158 13.77 -15.87 -21.80
N ASN A 159 13.21 -17.06 -21.60
CA ASN A 159 13.57 -18.26 -22.36
C ASN A 159 12.93 -18.30 -23.76
N GLY A 160 12.13 -17.30 -24.15
CA GLY A 160 11.43 -17.25 -25.44
C GLY A 160 10.49 -18.42 -25.68
N VAL A 161 9.86 -18.94 -24.62
CA VAL A 161 8.82 -19.96 -24.71
C VAL A 161 7.72 -19.45 -25.65
N GLY A 162 7.36 -20.25 -26.66
CA GLY A 162 6.42 -19.84 -27.72
C GLY A 162 7.09 -19.34 -29.00
N THR A 163 8.43 -19.33 -29.07
CA THR A 163 9.20 -19.02 -30.30
C THR A 163 10.04 -20.21 -30.76
N ASP A 164 10.48 -20.19 -32.03
CA ASP A 164 11.39 -21.20 -32.59
C ASP A 164 12.75 -21.27 -31.87
N GLN A 165 13.07 -20.24 -31.08
CA GLN A 165 14.33 -20.11 -30.34
C GLN A 165 14.16 -20.37 -28.83
N ALA A 166 13.06 -21.01 -28.44
CA ALA A 166 12.79 -21.36 -27.05
C ALA A 166 13.97 -22.17 -26.44
N GLY A 167 14.48 -21.69 -25.30
CA GLY A 167 15.62 -22.31 -24.61
C GLY A 167 16.97 -22.16 -25.31
N SER A 168 17.09 -21.28 -26.32
CA SER A 168 18.36 -21.00 -26.97
C SER A 168 19.37 -20.33 -26.02
N LEU A 169 20.65 -20.64 -26.21
CA LEU A 169 21.74 -20.00 -25.46
C LEU A 169 21.74 -18.49 -25.68
N GLU A 170 21.39 -18.03 -26.88
CA GLU A 170 21.35 -16.61 -27.24
C GLU A 170 20.29 -15.87 -26.42
N TYR A 171 19.09 -16.40 -26.26
CA TYR A 171 18.04 -15.79 -25.43
C TYR A 171 18.42 -15.77 -23.96
N MET A 172 19.01 -16.87 -23.47
CA MET A 172 19.50 -16.92 -22.09
C MET A 172 20.59 -15.85 -21.85
N LEU A 173 21.50 -15.64 -22.80
CA LEU A 173 22.54 -14.60 -22.73
C LEU A 173 21.96 -13.18 -22.81
N ILE A 174 21.01 -12.91 -23.70
CA ILE A 174 20.39 -11.59 -23.84
C ILE A 174 19.76 -11.15 -22.51
N GLY A 175 18.87 -11.97 -21.95
CA GLY A 175 18.26 -11.64 -20.66
C GLY A 175 19.25 -11.70 -19.50
N GLY A 176 20.26 -12.58 -19.56
CA GLY A 176 21.32 -12.66 -18.56
C GLY A 176 22.18 -11.40 -18.49
N VAL A 177 22.52 -10.81 -19.65
CA VAL A 177 23.19 -9.51 -19.73
C VAL A 177 22.32 -8.40 -19.15
N ALA A 178 21.02 -8.42 -19.45
CA ALA A 178 20.08 -7.44 -18.91
C ALA A 178 20.00 -7.51 -17.37
N VAL A 179 19.85 -8.72 -16.82
CA VAL A 179 19.87 -8.99 -15.38
C VAL A 179 21.18 -8.54 -14.75
N LEU A 180 22.31 -8.94 -15.32
CA LEU A 180 23.63 -8.63 -14.77
C LEU A 180 23.89 -7.13 -14.76
N ALA A 181 23.53 -6.41 -15.82
CA ALA A 181 23.65 -4.95 -15.89
C ALA A 181 22.74 -4.25 -14.86
N MET A 182 21.48 -4.70 -14.73
CA MET A 182 20.56 -4.16 -13.72
C MET A 182 21.08 -4.39 -12.30
N VAL A 183 21.47 -5.62 -11.96
CA VAL A 183 21.98 -5.98 -10.63
C VAL A 183 23.29 -5.25 -10.33
N ALA A 184 24.21 -5.17 -11.30
CA ALA A 184 25.45 -4.41 -11.13
C ALA A 184 25.15 -2.93 -10.82
N MET A 185 24.17 -2.32 -11.49
CA MET A 185 23.74 -0.96 -11.17
C MET A 185 23.12 -0.84 -9.78
N ILE A 186 22.32 -1.81 -9.32
CA ILE A 186 21.74 -1.79 -7.97
C ILE A 186 22.83 -1.86 -6.91
N VAL A 187 23.82 -2.73 -7.09
CA VAL A 187 24.88 -3.01 -6.09
C VAL A 187 25.95 -1.92 -6.10
N LEU A 188 26.47 -1.57 -7.27
CA LEU A 188 27.67 -0.74 -7.42
C LEU A 188 27.36 0.76 -7.48
N ALA A 189 26.17 1.14 -7.97
CA ALA A 189 25.88 2.55 -8.17
C ALA A 189 25.49 3.25 -6.84
N PRO A 190 25.85 4.54 -6.68
CA PRO A 190 25.29 5.40 -5.64
C PRO A 190 23.76 5.41 -5.63
N ALA A 191 23.14 5.58 -4.47
CA ALA A 191 21.68 5.51 -4.28
C ALA A 191 20.87 6.31 -5.32
N ARG A 192 21.33 7.51 -5.69
CA ARG A 192 20.71 8.37 -6.72
C ARG A 192 20.62 7.73 -8.12
N TYR A 193 21.50 6.79 -8.44
CA TYR A 193 21.58 6.13 -9.74
C TYR A 193 20.95 4.73 -9.76
N ARG A 194 20.74 4.10 -8.59
CA ARG A 194 20.14 2.74 -8.49
C ARG A 194 18.75 2.66 -9.10
N LEU A 195 18.03 3.78 -9.13
CA LEU A 195 16.68 3.90 -9.69
C LEU A 195 16.66 3.75 -11.21
N TRP A 196 17.76 4.04 -11.88
CA TRP A 196 17.92 3.89 -13.32
C TRP A 196 18.31 2.46 -13.70
N SER A 197 18.48 1.55 -12.73
CA SER A 197 18.92 0.19 -12.96
C SER A 197 18.03 -0.62 -13.91
N PRO A 198 16.69 -0.52 -13.92
CA PRO A 198 15.88 -1.27 -14.89
C PRO A 198 16.12 -0.77 -16.33
N ILE A 199 16.27 0.53 -16.52
CA ILE A 199 16.52 1.15 -17.85
C ILE A 199 17.91 0.74 -18.36
N VAL A 200 18.93 0.78 -17.51
CA VAL A 200 20.29 0.34 -17.87
C VAL A 200 20.32 -1.15 -18.18
N GLY A 201 19.63 -1.97 -17.39
CA GLY A 201 19.47 -3.41 -17.66
C GLY A 201 18.83 -3.66 -19.02
N LEU A 202 17.72 -2.99 -19.29
CA LEU A 202 17.01 -3.14 -20.56
C LEU A 202 17.87 -2.69 -21.75
N ALA A 203 18.56 -1.55 -21.62
CA ALA A 203 19.47 -1.05 -22.65
C ALA A 203 20.60 -2.05 -22.95
N ALA A 204 21.22 -2.63 -21.90
CA ALA A 204 22.25 -3.65 -22.07
C ALA A 204 21.72 -4.92 -22.76
N GLY A 205 20.51 -5.37 -22.39
CA GLY A 205 19.83 -6.47 -23.07
C GLY A 205 19.51 -6.18 -24.53
N CYS A 206 19.03 -4.97 -24.85
CA CYS A 206 18.78 -4.56 -26.24
C CYS A 206 20.06 -4.52 -27.07
N ILE A 207 21.17 -4.04 -26.49
CA ILE A 207 22.49 -4.07 -27.16
C ILE A 207 22.94 -5.51 -27.42
N ALA A 208 22.77 -6.42 -26.44
CA ALA A 208 23.09 -7.83 -26.62
C ALA A 208 22.25 -8.46 -27.74
N ALA A 209 20.94 -8.15 -27.79
CA ALA A 209 20.06 -8.61 -28.86
C ALA A 209 20.43 -8.04 -30.23
N ALA A 210 20.84 -6.77 -30.32
CA ALA A 210 21.34 -6.20 -31.57
C ALA A 210 22.60 -6.93 -32.07
N ILE A 211 23.53 -7.28 -31.17
CA ILE A 211 24.76 -7.99 -31.53
C ILE A 211 24.45 -9.40 -32.03
N THR A 212 23.46 -10.08 -31.45
CA THR A 212 23.04 -11.42 -31.87
C THR A 212 22.05 -11.42 -33.03
N GLY A 213 21.58 -10.26 -33.50
CA GLY A 213 20.63 -10.14 -34.61
C GLY A 213 19.15 -10.34 -34.23
N HIS A 214 18.82 -10.31 -32.94
CA HIS A 214 17.47 -10.53 -32.39
C HIS A 214 16.72 -9.23 -32.04
N TRP A 215 17.10 -8.10 -32.65
CA TRP A 215 16.40 -6.83 -32.47
C TRP A 215 16.02 -6.22 -33.81
N SER A 216 14.71 -6.02 -34.03
CA SER A 216 14.13 -5.43 -35.24
C SER A 216 13.25 -4.23 -34.90
N PHE A 217 13.26 -3.20 -35.73
CA PHE A 217 12.49 -1.95 -35.54
C PHE A 217 11.22 -1.88 -36.39
N ASN A 218 10.55 -3.02 -36.60
CA ASN A 218 9.44 -3.10 -37.54
C ASN A 218 8.22 -2.32 -37.02
N HIS A 219 7.91 -2.42 -35.73
CA HIS A 219 6.72 -1.76 -35.19
C HIS A 219 6.94 -0.26 -34.97
N ALA A 220 8.14 0.17 -34.56
CA ALA A 220 8.46 1.58 -34.36
C ALA A 220 8.54 2.36 -35.67
N SER A 221 8.98 1.74 -36.76
CA SER A 221 9.07 2.38 -38.07
C SER A 221 7.70 2.56 -38.74
N ASP A 222 6.77 1.64 -38.51
CA ASP A 222 5.40 1.71 -39.02
C ASP A 222 4.47 2.56 -38.12
N ALA A 223 4.88 2.85 -36.89
CA ALA A 223 4.07 3.62 -35.94
C ALA A 223 4.00 5.11 -36.29
N ALA A 224 2.79 5.67 -36.21
CA ALA A 224 2.58 7.11 -36.34
C ALA A 224 3.28 7.88 -35.19
N ILE A 225 3.89 9.02 -35.54
CA ILE A 225 4.49 9.92 -34.54
C ILE A 225 3.42 10.50 -33.61
N LEU A 226 2.27 10.92 -34.18
CA LEU A 226 1.14 11.43 -33.42
C LEU A 226 -0.11 10.61 -33.76
N GLY A 227 -0.82 10.13 -32.75
CA GLY A 227 -2.03 9.36 -32.92
C GLY A 227 -2.93 9.43 -31.69
N PHE A 228 -4.23 9.25 -31.89
CA PHE A 228 -5.18 9.23 -30.77
C PHE A 228 -5.18 7.82 -30.15
N PRO A 229 -5.11 7.68 -28.82
CA PRO A 229 -5.03 6.39 -28.12
C PRO A 229 -6.38 5.66 -28.09
N ILE A 230 -7.03 5.46 -29.25
CA ILE A 230 -8.32 4.78 -29.42
C ILE A 230 -8.35 3.82 -30.62
N GLY A 231 -7.21 3.59 -31.28
CA GLY A 231 -7.17 2.83 -32.54
C GLY A 231 -7.72 1.41 -32.46
N GLU A 232 -7.49 0.72 -31.34
CA GLU A 232 -7.96 -0.64 -31.05
C GLU A 232 -8.98 -0.64 -29.89
N TRP A 233 -9.74 0.45 -29.75
CA TRP A 233 -10.74 0.53 -28.69
C TRP A 233 -11.89 -0.43 -28.95
N GLU A 234 -12.19 -1.29 -27.97
CA GLU A 234 -13.31 -2.22 -28.01
C GLU A 234 -14.44 -1.80 -27.06
N ALA A 235 -15.69 -2.14 -27.35
CA ALA A 235 -16.77 -1.88 -26.41
C ALA A 235 -16.68 -2.81 -25.18
N PRO A 236 -17.02 -2.35 -23.95
CA PRO A 236 -17.04 -3.21 -22.77
C PRO A 236 -17.99 -4.41 -22.92
N THR A 237 -17.45 -5.61 -22.75
CA THR A 237 -18.19 -6.89 -22.82
C THR A 237 -18.45 -7.41 -21.41
N PHE A 238 -19.68 -7.30 -20.93
CA PHE A 238 -20.01 -7.70 -19.55
C PHE A 238 -20.08 -9.22 -19.34
N PRO A 239 -19.78 -9.72 -18.12
CA PRO A 239 -19.78 -11.16 -17.83
C PRO A 239 -21.18 -11.76 -18.00
N THR A 240 -21.26 -12.87 -18.76
CA THR A 240 -22.52 -13.58 -19.04
C THR A 240 -22.47 -15.08 -18.72
N SER A 241 -21.29 -15.65 -18.47
CA SER A 241 -21.07 -17.07 -18.21
C SER A 241 -20.52 -17.32 -16.80
N GLY A 242 -20.64 -18.55 -16.30
CA GLY A 242 -20.08 -18.94 -14.99
C GLY A 242 -18.57 -18.68 -14.87
N ALA A 243 -17.81 -18.98 -15.93
CA ALA A 243 -16.38 -18.67 -16.00
C ALA A 243 -16.11 -17.15 -15.93
N ALA A 244 -16.91 -16.34 -16.62
CA ALA A 244 -16.77 -14.88 -16.59
C ALA A 244 -17.08 -14.29 -15.20
N PHE A 245 -18.05 -14.84 -14.47
CA PHE A 245 -18.32 -14.44 -13.08
C PHE A 245 -17.17 -14.79 -12.12
N ALA A 246 -16.45 -15.86 -12.42
CA ALA A 246 -15.34 -16.27 -11.58
C ALA A 246 -14.08 -15.41 -11.83
N VAL A 247 -13.81 -15.02 -13.08
CA VAL A 247 -12.81 -13.97 -13.40
C VAL A 247 -13.19 -12.62 -12.78
N LEU A 248 -14.48 -12.27 -12.77
CA LEU A 248 -14.97 -11.09 -12.04
C LEU A 248 -14.65 -11.18 -10.54
N GLY A 249 -14.84 -12.35 -9.93
CA GLY A 249 -14.46 -12.59 -8.53
C GLY A 249 -12.98 -12.34 -8.27
N ALA A 250 -12.10 -12.83 -9.16
CA ALA A 250 -10.66 -12.56 -9.09
C ALA A 250 -10.35 -11.06 -9.21
N PHE A 251 -11.03 -10.33 -10.12
CA PHE A 251 -10.91 -8.88 -10.25
C PHE A 251 -11.34 -8.12 -8.99
N VAL A 252 -12.42 -8.55 -8.32
CA VAL A 252 -12.87 -7.95 -7.06
C VAL A 252 -11.84 -8.16 -5.95
N ILE A 253 -11.22 -9.34 -5.88
CA ILE A 253 -10.15 -9.61 -4.90
C ILE A 253 -8.90 -8.79 -5.22
N ALA A 254 -8.50 -8.70 -6.49
CA ALA A 254 -7.40 -7.85 -6.95
C ALA A 254 -7.64 -6.35 -6.66
N THR A 255 -8.90 -5.92 -6.74
CA THR A 255 -9.34 -4.56 -6.36
C THR A 255 -9.14 -4.33 -4.87
N LEU A 256 -9.61 -5.26 -4.02
CA LEU A 256 -9.40 -5.18 -2.57
C LEU A 256 -7.93 -5.15 -2.18
N ALA A 257 -7.11 -5.92 -2.89
CA ALA A 257 -5.66 -5.92 -2.80
C ALA A 257 -5.06 -4.53 -3.12
N GLY A 258 -5.47 -3.93 -4.24
CA GLY A 258 -5.09 -2.57 -4.64
C GLY A 258 -5.53 -1.52 -3.63
N THR A 259 -6.71 -1.66 -3.02
CA THR A 259 -7.16 -0.79 -1.91
C THR A 259 -6.12 -0.76 -0.79
N PHE A 260 -5.49 -1.88 -0.43
CA PHE A 260 -4.50 -1.92 0.64
C PHE A 260 -3.23 -1.15 0.29
N GLU A 261 -2.78 -1.31 -0.95
CA GLU A 261 -1.65 -0.57 -1.49
C GLU A 261 -1.93 0.94 -1.44
N THR A 262 -3.10 1.36 -1.94
CA THR A 262 -3.54 2.76 -1.91
C THR A 262 -3.66 3.32 -0.49
N VAL A 263 -4.17 2.54 0.49
CA VAL A 263 -4.21 2.97 1.90
C VAL A 263 -2.80 3.14 2.46
N GLY A 264 -1.92 2.17 2.24
CA GLY A 264 -0.53 2.21 2.70
C GLY A 264 0.22 3.41 2.13
N ASP A 265 0.10 3.62 0.82
CA ASP A 265 0.72 4.72 0.09
C ASP A 265 0.17 6.08 0.52
N ALA A 266 -1.16 6.20 0.68
CA ALA A 266 -1.79 7.43 1.14
C ALA A 266 -1.39 7.81 2.58
N ILE A 267 -1.08 6.83 3.44
CA ILE A 267 -0.55 7.07 4.77
C ILE A 267 0.95 7.43 4.70
N ALA A 268 1.73 6.68 3.92
CA ALA A 268 3.17 6.86 3.78
C ALA A 268 3.51 8.24 3.19
N ILE A 269 2.79 8.66 2.13
CA ILE A 269 3.03 9.96 1.51
C ILE A 269 2.78 11.11 2.48
N GLN A 270 1.79 11.00 3.37
CA GLN A 270 1.50 12.03 4.38
C GLN A 270 2.67 12.20 5.36
N LYS A 271 3.30 11.10 5.78
CA LYS A 271 4.44 11.11 6.71
C LYS A 271 5.67 11.77 6.10
N VAL A 272 5.90 11.59 4.80
CA VAL A 272 7.10 12.15 4.12
C VAL A 272 6.86 13.52 3.47
N SER A 273 5.60 13.98 3.38
CA SER A 273 5.26 15.21 2.65
C SER A 273 5.08 16.46 3.50
N LEU A 274 5.13 16.32 4.83
CA LEU A 274 4.91 17.39 5.80
C LEU A 274 6.17 17.62 6.64
N ARG A 275 6.50 18.90 6.91
CA ARG A 275 7.69 19.29 7.71
C ARG A 275 7.53 19.00 9.20
N ASN A 276 6.30 19.01 9.69
CA ASN A 276 5.96 18.72 11.08
C ASN A 276 5.14 17.44 11.12
N PHE A 277 5.33 16.63 12.16
CA PHE A 277 4.46 15.50 12.42
C PHE A 277 3.01 15.99 12.53
N ARG A 278 2.12 15.32 11.80
CA ARG A 278 0.68 15.56 11.83
C ARG A 278 -0.02 14.22 11.88
N ARG A 279 -1.12 14.13 12.64
CA ARG A 279 -1.99 12.94 12.62
C ARG A 279 -2.41 12.66 11.18
N ILE A 280 -2.50 11.37 10.84
CA ILE A 280 -2.93 10.92 9.51
C ILE A 280 -4.34 11.45 9.22
N ASP A 281 -4.48 12.15 8.10
CA ASP A 281 -5.77 12.58 7.56
C ASP A 281 -6.42 11.41 6.81
N TYR A 282 -7.35 10.74 7.49
CA TYR A 282 -8.10 9.62 6.90
C TYR A 282 -9.13 10.06 5.86
N ASP A 283 -9.52 11.34 5.81
CA ASP A 283 -10.34 11.85 4.71
C ASP A 283 -9.53 11.94 3.41
N SER A 284 -8.23 12.28 3.52
CA SER A 284 -7.29 12.17 2.41
C SER A 284 -7.09 10.72 1.96
N VAL A 285 -7.00 9.77 2.89
CA VAL A 285 -6.90 8.33 2.56
C VAL A 285 -8.16 7.84 1.82
N ARG A 286 -9.35 8.17 2.34
CA ARG A 286 -10.62 7.88 1.64
C ARG A 286 -10.70 8.59 0.28
N GLY A 287 -10.17 9.80 0.20
CA GLY A 287 -10.03 10.54 -1.06
C GLY A 287 -9.15 9.80 -2.06
N ALA A 288 -8.03 9.23 -1.61
CA ALA A 288 -7.15 8.43 -2.44
C ALA A 288 -7.87 7.22 -3.03
N LEU A 289 -8.64 6.48 -2.22
CA LEU A 289 -9.41 5.33 -2.67
C LEU A 289 -10.53 5.71 -3.66
N ASN A 290 -11.23 6.83 -3.41
CA ASN A 290 -12.24 7.31 -4.36
C ASN A 290 -11.60 7.71 -5.71
N ALA A 291 -10.40 8.29 -5.69
CA ALA A 291 -9.66 8.60 -6.92
C ALA A 291 -9.19 7.33 -7.65
N ASP A 292 -8.85 6.28 -6.90
CA ASP A 292 -8.50 4.97 -7.45
C ASP A 292 -9.69 4.36 -8.20
N GLY A 293 -10.89 4.39 -7.59
CA GLY A 293 -12.12 3.98 -8.25
C GLY A 293 -12.45 4.80 -9.51
N VAL A 294 -12.20 6.12 -9.48
CA VAL A 294 -12.30 6.96 -10.70
C VAL A 294 -11.28 6.52 -11.75
N GLY A 295 -10.05 6.20 -11.34
CA GLY A 295 -9.02 5.67 -12.23
C GLY A 295 -9.43 4.35 -12.89
N ASN A 296 -10.08 3.46 -12.14
CA ASN A 296 -10.62 2.20 -12.66
C ASN A 296 -11.78 2.43 -13.63
N ALA A 297 -12.62 3.45 -13.39
CA ALA A 297 -13.66 3.83 -14.34
C ALA A 297 -13.05 4.35 -15.64
N LEU A 298 -12.01 5.20 -15.55
CA LEU A 298 -11.27 5.67 -16.71
C LEU A 298 -10.58 4.51 -17.45
N ALA A 299 -9.98 3.57 -16.73
CA ALA A 299 -9.40 2.36 -17.29
C ALA A 299 -10.42 1.58 -18.11
N GLY A 300 -11.62 1.36 -17.56
CA GLY A 300 -12.70 0.69 -18.28
C GLY A 300 -13.24 1.48 -19.47
N ILE A 301 -13.32 2.81 -19.39
CA ILE A 301 -13.75 3.67 -20.52
C ILE A 301 -12.73 3.64 -21.66
N PHE A 302 -11.43 3.65 -21.37
CA PHE A 302 -10.36 3.63 -22.36
C PHE A 302 -9.85 2.23 -22.67
N CYS A 303 -10.54 1.18 -22.22
CA CYS A 303 -10.25 -0.23 -22.48
C CYS A 303 -8.83 -0.64 -22.14
N THR A 304 -8.41 -0.26 -20.94
CA THR A 304 -7.12 -0.62 -20.36
C THR A 304 -7.32 -1.20 -18.97
N THR A 305 -6.21 -1.60 -18.35
CA THR A 305 -6.24 -2.24 -17.04
C THR A 305 -6.44 -1.27 -15.90
N PRO A 306 -7.04 -1.74 -14.79
CA PRO A 306 -7.18 -0.96 -13.56
C PRO A 306 -5.86 -0.34 -13.09
N ASN A 307 -5.99 0.85 -12.51
CA ASN A 307 -4.86 1.61 -11.98
C ASN A 307 -4.81 1.49 -10.45
N THR A 308 -3.62 1.68 -9.88
CA THR A 308 -3.41 1.87 -8.44
C THR A 308 -2.25 2.82 -8.15
N THR A 309 -2.03 3.18 -6.88
CA THR A 309 -0.95 4.08 -6.49
C THR A 309 0.41 3.43 -6.67
N TYR A 310 1.39 4.23 -7.11
CA TYR A 310 2.77 3.78 -7.21
C TYR A 310 3.56 4.24 -5.99
N SER A 311 4.04 3.28 -5.22
CA SER A 311 4.83 3.50 -4.00
C SER A 311 6.26 4.01 -4.27
N SER A 312 6.82 3.72 -5.46
CA SER A 312 8.20 4.09 -5.82
C SER A 312 8.47 5.61 -5.75
N PRO A 313 7.63 6.50 -6.33
CA PRO A 313 7.74 7.95 -6.12
C PRO A 313 7.72 8.40 -4.65
N ILE A 314 6.99 7.71 -3.76
CA ILE A 314 6.87 8.07 -2.34
C ILE A 314 8.22 7.90 -1.64
N GLY A 315 8.92 6.81 -1.91
CA GLY A 315 10.24 6.52 -1.36
C GLY A 315 11.32 7.52 -1.80
N MET A 316 11.11 8.25 -2.90
CA MET A 316 12.03 9.28 -3.37
C MET A 316 11.90 10.61 -2.63
N VAL A 317 10.74 10.91 -2.05
CA VAL A 317 10.47 12.22 -1.43
C VAL A 317 11.50 12.59 -0.36
N PRO A 318 11.90 11.70 0.58
CA PRO A 318 12.94 12.01 1.56
C PRO A 318 14.33 12.24 0.93
N VAL A 319 14.60 11.61 -0.21
CA VAL A 319 15.89 11.69 -0.92
C VAL A 319 16.01 13.01 -1.69
N VAL A 320 14.96 13.39 -2.42
CA VAL A 320 14.96 14.62 -3.23
C VAL A 320 14.56 15.86 -2.43
N GLY A 321 13.88 15.68 -1.29
CA GLY A 321 13.39 16.76 -0.44
C GLY A 321 12.24 17.56 -1.06
N VAL A 322 11.52 16.99 -2.03
CA VAL A 322 10.43 17.65 -2.78
C VAL A 322 9.18 16.77 -2.72
N ALA A 323 8.18 17.22 -1.96
CA ALA A 323 6.90 16.55 -1.77
C ALA A 323 5.73 17.23 -2.52
N SER A 324 6.02 18.30 -3.25
CA SER A 324 5.00 19.17 -3.86
C SER A 324 4.10 18.44 -4.85
N ARG A 325 2.78 18.57 -4.70
CA ARG A 325 1.79 18.01 -5.64
C ARG A 325 1.92 18.53 -7.08
N TRP A 326 2.56 19.68 -7.30
CA TRP A 326 2.86 20.18 -8.64
C TRP A 326 3.78 19.25 -9.44
N VAL A 327 4.64 18.48 -8.76
CA VAL A 327 5.45 17.43 -9.42
C VAL A 327 4.53 16.36 -10.00
N GLY A 328 3.50 15.95 -9.25
CA GLY A 328 2.46 15.02 -9.71
C GLY A 328 1.69 15.55 -10.91
N LEU A 329 1.34 16.84 -10.92
CA LEU A 329 0.64 17.47 -12.06
C LEU A 329 1.51 17.54 -13.32
N TRP A 330 2.80 17.84 -13.19
CA TRP A 330 3.74 17.81 -14.32
C TRP A 330 3.91 16.40 -14.87
N GLY A 331 4.06 15.41 -13.98
CA GLY A 331 4.12 14.00 -14.37
C GLY A 331 2.83 13.52 -15.06
N ALA A 332 1.67 13.90 -14.52
CA ALA A 332 0.36 13.63 -15.12
C ALA A 332 0.26 14.21 -16.54
N GLY A 333 0.60 15.49 -16.71
CA GLY A 333 0.61 16.13 -18.02
C GLY A 333 1.55 15.45 -19.00
N LEU A 334 2.73 15.04 -18.55
CA LEU A 334 3.70 14.32 -19.38
C LEU A 334 3.16 12.96 -19.84
N MET A 335 2.56 12.16 -18.94
CA MET A 335 1.97 10.87 -19.30
C MET A 335 0.80 11.02 -20.28
N ILE A 336 -0.06 12.03 -20.08
CA ILE A 336 -1.14 12.36 -21.01
C ILE A 336 -0.55 12.70 -22.38
N VAL A 337 0.48 13.56 -22.44
CA VAL A 337 1.13 13.92 -23.71
C VAL A 337 1.73 12.68 -24.38
N MET A 338 2.45 11.84 -23.64
CA MET A 338 3.07 10.61 -24.16
C MET A 338 2.05 9.60 -24.71
N ALA A 339 0.83 9.57 -24.18
CA ALA A 339 -0.24 8.72 -24.70
C ALA A 339 -0.63 9.05 -26.16
N PHE A 340 -0.32 10.26 -26.64
CA PHE A 340 -0.57 10.65 -28.03
C PHE A 340 0.61 10.37 -28.98
N PHE A 341 1.66 9.69 -28.51
CA PHE A 341 2.83 9.31 -29.32
C PHE A 341 2.92 7.78 -29.46
N PRO A 342 2.13 7.15 -30.36
CA PRO A 342 2.14 5.70 -30.58
C PRO A 342 3.51 5.11 -30.93
N ILE A 343 4.41 5.92 -31.48
CA ILE A 343 5.81 5.56 -31.71
C ILE A 343 6.51 5.00 -30.46
N LEU A 344 6.11 5.45 -29.27
CA LEU A 344 6.60 4.90 -28.01
C LEU A 344 6.11 3.46 -27.81
N GLY A 345 4.83 3.19 -28.11
CA GLY A 345 4.28 1.84 -28.10
C GLY A 345 4.97 0.94 -29.13
N GLY A 346 5.21 1.44 -30.35
CA GLY A 346 5.96 0.73 -31.38
C GLY A 346 7.38 0.35 -30.94
N PHE A 347 8.12 1.29 -30.34
CA PHE A 347 9.46 1.02 -29.79
C PHE A 347 9.42 -0.04 -28.68
N VAL A 348 8.41 0.01 -27.82
CA VAL A 348 8.24 -0.95 -26.74
C VAL A 348 7.96 -2.36 -27.26
N LEU A 349 7.22 -2.50 -28.36
CA LEU A 349 6.95 -3.79 -29.01
C LEU A 349 8.19 -4.37 -29.70
N ASP A 350 9.08 -3.49 -30.15
CA ASP A 350 10.36 -3.89 -30.72
C ASP A 350 11.38 -4.29 -29.64
N LEU A 351 11.08 -4.12 -28.34
CA LEU A 351 12.00 -4.55 -27.29
C LEU A 351 12.16 -6.08 -27.33
N PRO A 352 13.41 -6.59 -27.33
CA PRO A 352 13.66 -8.02 -27.36
C PRO A 352 13.04 -8.71 -26.14
N GLY A 353 12.17 -9.69 -26.39
CA GLY A 353 11.48 -10.46 -25.35
C GLY A 353 12.41 -10.96 -24.24
N PRO A 354 13.57 -11.57 -24.57
CA PRO A 354 14.50 -12.04 -23.56
C PRO A 354 15.07 -10.95 -22.64
N ALA A 355 15.33 -9.75 -23.17
CA ALA A 355 15.83 -8.62 -22.40
C ALA A 355 14.76 -8.11 -21.42
N VAL A 356 13.51 -7.99 -21.90
CA VAL A 356 12.38 -7.60 -21.05
C VAL A 356 12.12 -8.65 -19.97
N GLY A 357 12.14 -9.93 -20.32
CA GLY A 357 11.99 -11.04 -19.36
C GLY A 357 13.02 -10.96 -18.23
N GLY A 358 14.29 -10.73 -18.57
CA GLY A 358 15.36 -10.59 -17.58
C GLY A 358 15.17 -9.40 -16.62
N VAL A 359 14.87 -8.20 -17.14
CA VAL A 359 14.64 -7.02 -16.30
C VAL A 359 13.40 -7.19 -15.42
N SER A 360 12.33 -7.72 -15.99
CA SER A 360 11.06 -7.96 -15.29
C SER A 360 11.21 -9.00 -14.18
N PHE A 361 12.01 -10.04 -14.41
CA PHE A 361 12.35 -11.04 -13.40
C PHE A 361 12.97 -10.40 -12.16
N VAL A 362 13.99 -9.56 -12.32
CA VAL A 362 14.63 -8.86 -11.18
C VAL A 362 13.65 -7.90 -10.51
N ALA A 363 12.84 -7.17 -11.28
CA ALA A 363 11.85 -6.25 -10.73
C ALA A 363 10.82 -6.97 -9.83
N LEU A 364 10.31 -8.13 -10.24
CA LEU A 364 9.37 -8.92 -9.43
C LEU A 364 10.01 -9.55 -8.20
N LEU A 365 11.28 -9.96 -8.27
CA LEU A 365 12.01 -10.42 -7.07
C LEU A 365 12.14 -9.30 -6.03
N LEU A 366 12.37 -8.06 -6.47
CA LEU A 366 12.39 -6.91 -5.57
C LEU A 366 10.99 -6.57 -5.02
N LEU A 367 9.94 -6.73 -5.84
CA LEU A 367 8.55 -6.58 -5.40
C LEU A 367 8.20 -7.57 -4.27
N PHE A 368 8.67 -8.82 -4.36
CA PHE A 368 8.52 -9.79 -3.29
C PHE A 368 9.14 -9.30 -1.96
N ILE A 369 10.33 -8.70 -2.02
CA ILE A 369 10.98 -8.08 -0.85
C ILE A 369 10.14 -6.94 -0.28
N VAL A 370 9.53 -6.09 -1.13
CA VAL A 370 8.66 -5.00 -0.69
C VAL A 370 7.45 -5.53 0.09
N GLY A 371 6.84 -6.63 -0.39
CA GLY A 371 5.77 -7.31 0.34
C GLY A 371 6.22 -7.81 1.72
N MET A 372 7.41 -8.43 1.80
CA MET A 372 8.01 -8.84 3.09
C MET A 372 8.34 -7.66 4.01
N GLN A 373 8.90 -6.57 3.48
CA GLN A 373 9.20 -5.37 4.26
C GLN A 373 7.94 -4.77 4.85
N THR A 374 6.85 -4.72 4.08
CA THR A 374 5.53 -4.26 4.55
C THR A 374 5.05 -5.08 5.76
N VAL A 375 5.27 -6.40 5.74
CA VAL A 375 4.97 -7.28 6.87
C VAL A 375 5.89 -7.01 8.07
N VAL A 376 7.19 -6.87 7.83
CA VAL A 376 8.21 -6.66 8.87
C VAL A 376 7.99 -5.32 9.58
N ASP A 377 7.72 -4.26 8.83
CA ASP A 377 7.47 -2.91 9.34
C ASP A 377 6.17 -2.85 10.17
N ALA A 378 5.22 -3.74 9.89
CA ALA A 378 4.00 -3.91 10.68
C ALA A 378 4.23 -4.64 12.02
N GLY A 379 5.40 -5.25 12.22
CA GLY A 379 5.75 -6.04 13.39
C GLY A 379 5.43 -7.52 13.23
N ILE A 380 6.47 -8.36 13.31
CA ILE A 380 6.30 -9.82 13.30
C ILE A 380 6.02 -10.31 14.71
N ASN A 381 4.76 -10.69 14.94
CA ASN A 381 4.32 -11.44 16.11
C ASN A 381 3.64 -12.74 15.64
N THR A 382 3.13 -13.54 16.58
CA THR A 382 2.49 -14.83 16.26
C THR A 382 1.30 -14.67 15.30
N ARG A 383 0.46 -13.64 15.50
CA ARG A 383 -0.66 -13.34 14.61
C ARG A 383 -0.20 -12.98 13.21
N THR A 384 0.72 -12.02 13.09
CA THR A 384 1.26 -11.58 11.82
C THR A 384 1.92 -12.74 11.07
N ALA A 385 2.71 -13.56 11.78
CA ALA A 385 3.36 -14.73 11.22
C ALA A 385 2.35 -15.77 10.70
N LEU A 386 1.25 -16.01 11.41
CA LEU A 386 0.20 -16.93 10.95
C LEU A 386 -0.55 -16.40 9.72
N ILE A 387 -0.91 -15.11 9.71
CA ILE A 387 -1.56 -14.47 8.55
C ILE A 387 -0.66 -14.61 7.31
N VAL A 388 0.63 -14.32 7.48
CA VAL A 388 1.59 -14.31 6.38
C VAL A 388 1.89 -15.70 5.88
N SER A 389 2.21 -16.62 6.79
CA SER A 389 2.62 -17.97 6.42
C SER A 389 1.48 -18.72 5.74
N LEU A 390 0.28 -18.69 6.33
CA LEU A 390 -0.88 -19.40 5.76
C LEU A 390 -1.42 -18.70 4.51
N GLY A 391 -1.43 -17.36 4.49
CA GLY A 391 -1.86 -16.61 3.31
C GLY A 391 -0.94 -16.84 2.12
N PHE A 392 0.37 -16.63 2.30
CA PHE A 392 1.34 -16.77 1.22
C PHE A 392 1.45 -18.21 0.71
N TRP A 393 1.65 -19.19 1.60
CA TRP A 393 1.77 -20.60 1.18
C TRP A 393 0.44 -21.18 0.69
N GLY A 394 -0.69 -20.68 1.20
CA GLY A 394 -2.01 -21.00 0.66
C GLY A 394 -2.13 -20.53 -0.79
N GLY A 395 -1.77 -19.27 -1.07
CA GLY A 395 -1.70 -18.73 -2.42
C GLY A 395 -0.76 -19.52 -3.34
N PHE A 396 0.48 -19.75 -2.91
CA PHE A 396 1.45 -20.57 -3.66
C PHE A 396 0.89 -21.96 -4.00
N THR A 397 0.25 -22.62 -3.04
CA THR A 397 -0.35 -23.94 -3.26
C THR A 397 -1.46 -23.88 -4.31
N GLY A 398 -2.27 -22.82 -4.31
CA GLY A 398 -3.32 -22.63 -5.30
C GLY A 398 -2.79 -22.44 -6.71
N GLU A 399 -1.77 -21.59 -6.87
CA GLU A 399 -1.14 -21.30 -8.17
C GLU A 399 -0.49 -22.54 -8.80
N PHE A 400 0.24 -23.31 -8.00
CA PHE A 400 1.01 -24.45 -8.48
C PHE A 400 0.31 -25.80 -8.24
N ALA A 401 -0.99 -25.80 -7.94
CA ALA A 401 -1.71 -27.01 -7.55
C ALA A 401 -1.67 -28.10 -8.64
N ASP A 402 -1.90 -27.67 -9.89
CA ASP A 402 -1.87 -28.54 -11.07
C ASP A 402 -0.45 -29.02 -11.39
N GLU A 403 0.53 -28.12 -11.32
CA GLU A 403 1.95 -28.44 -11.58
C GLU A 403 2.52 -29.42 -10.53
N LEU A 404 2.04 -29.34 -9.29
CA LEU A 404 2.41 -30.23 -8.20
C LEU A 404 1.63 -31.56 -8.20
N GLY A 405 0.63 -31.72 -9.07
CA GLY A 405 -0.18 -32.93 -9.17
C GLY A 405 -1.01 -33.21 -7.91
N LEU A 406 -1.58 -32.18 -7.29
CA LEU A 406 -2.31 -32.32 -6.02
C LEU A 406 -3.72 -32.90 -6.24
N PRO A 407 -4.06 -34.07 -5.66
CA PRO A 407 -5.30 -34.80 -5.97
C PRO A 407 -6.57 -34.12 -5.44
N PHE A 408 -6.44 -33.15 -4.54
CA PHE A 408 -7.62 -32.41 -4.03
C PHE A 408 -8.17 -31.43 -5.07
N VAL A 409 -7.39 -31.04 -6.10
CA VAL A 409 -7.84 -30.10 -7.14
C VAL A 409 -9.05 -30.66 -7.89
N GLU A 410 -9.06 -31.96 -8.16
CA GLU A 410 -10.18 -32.66 -8.80
C GLU A 410 -11.50 -32.59 -7.99
N HIS A 411 -11.40 -32.31 -6.70
CA HIS A 411 -12.55 -32.22 -5.79
C HIS A 411 -13.03 -30.76 -5.58
N ILE A 412 -12.32 -29.78 -6.14
CA ILE A 412 -12.72 -28.38 -6.04
C ILE A 412 -13.86 -28.12 -7.03
N PRO A 413 -15.01 -27.57 -6.58
CA PRO A 413 -16.07 -27.16 -7.48
C PRO A 413 -15.55 -26.16 -8.52
N GLU A 414 -15.92 -26.32 -9.80
CA GLU A 414 -15.50 -25.41 -10.89
C GLU A 414 -15.76 -23.92 -10.57
N ALA A 415 -16.83 -23.64 -9.82
CA ALA A 415 -17.16 -22.28 -9.38
C ALA A 415 -16.10 -21.63 -8.48
N LEU A 416 -15.29 -22.42 -7.77
CA LEU A 416 -14.21 -21.96 -6.90
C LEU A 416 -12.85 -21.96 -7.59
N ALA A 417 -12.72 -22.59 -8.76
CA ALA A 417 -11.44 -22.75 -9.44
C ALA A 417 -10.69 -21.42 -9.65
N PRO A 418 -11.34 -20.29 -9.99
CA PRO A 418 -10.61 -19.02 -10.16
C PRO A 418 -10.15 -18.36 -8.87
N ILE A 419 -10.73 -18.75 -7.72
CA ILE A 419 -10.22 -18.34 -6.41
C ILE A 419 -9.10 -19.28 -5.99
N THR A 420 -9.30 -20.59 -6.11
CA THR A 420 -8.37 -21.60 -5.59
C THR A 420 -7.16 -21.85 -6.47
N GLY A 421 -7.24 -21.53 -7.76
CA GLY A 421 -6.16 -21.71 -8.74
C GLY A 421 -5.29 -20.46 -8.95
N ASN A 422 -5.50 -19.41 -8.15
CA ASN A 422 -4.78 -18.12 -8.30
C ASN A 422 -4.13 -17.73 -6.97
N ALA A 423 -2.82 -17.48 -6.97
CA ALA A 423 -2.07 -17.18 -5.74
C ALA A 423 -2.60 -15.95 -5.01
N ILE A 424 -2.94 -14.91 -5.79
CA ILE A 424 -3.41 -13.64 -5.27
C ILE A 424 -4.78 -13.85 -4.63
N ALA A 425 -5.71 -14.49 -5.34
CA ALA A 425 -7.07 -14.69 -4.86
C ALA A 425 -7.10 -15.55 -3.58
N LEU A 426 -6.53 -16.75 -3.63
CA LEU A 426 -6.53 -17.68 -2.51
C LEU A 426 -5.73 -17.11 -1.31
N GLY A 427 -4.54 -16.56 -1.58
CA GLY A 427 -3.69 -16.03 -0.53
C GLY A 427 -4.30 -14.83 0.19
N SER A 428 -4.98 -13.93 -0.56
CA SER A 428 -5.70 -12.80 0.01
C SER A 428 -6.88 -13.24 0.87
N VAL A 429 -7.67 -14.19 0.38
CA VAL A 429 -8.83 -14.72 1.12
C VAL A 429 -8.39 -15.37 2.43
N ILE A 430 -7.35 -16.19 2.40
CA ILE A 430 -6.81 -16.83 3.62
C ILE A 430 -6.28 -15.77 4.58
N ALA A 431 -5.50 -14.80 4.10
CA ALA A 431 -4.94 -13.74 4.94
C ALA A 431 -6.04 -12.88 5.60
N VAL A 432 -7.06 -12.48 4.82
CA VAL A 432 -8.21 -11.72 5.32
C VAL A 432 -9.02 -12.55 6.31
N LEU A 433 -9.26 -13.83 6.03
CA LEU A 433 -10.02 -14.72 6.92
C LEU A 433 -9.32 -14.89 8.27
N ILE A 434 -8.03 -15.16 8.27
CA ILE A 434 -7.25 -15.28 9.51
C ILE A 434 -7.22 -13.94 10.25
N SER A 435 -6.98 -12.84 9.53
CA SER A 435 -7.01 -11.50 10.12
C SER A 435 -8.36 -11.21 10.79
N THR A 436 -9.46 -11.58 10.13
CA THR A 436 -10.84 -11.43 10.64
C THR A 436 -11.07 -12.28 11.89
N ILE A 437 -10.62 -13.54 11.89
CA ILE A 437 -10.72 -14.42 13.07
C ILE A 437 -10.07 -13.74 14.27
N PHE A 438 -8.85 -13.21 14.12
CA PHE A 438 -8.17 -12.53 15.21
C PHE A 438 -8.85 -11.23 15.67
N VAL A 439 -9.53 -10.51 14.78
CA VAL A 439 -10.34 -9.33 15.16
C VAL A 439 -11.57 -9.74 15.97
N LEU A 440 -12.20 -10.86 15.61
CA LEU A 440 -13.41 -11.37 16.26
C LEU A 440 -13.10 -12.12 17.57
N MET A 441 -11.86 -12.55 17.79
CA MET A 441 -11.47 -13.20 19.04
C MET A 441 -11.69 -12.27 20.24
N PRO A 442 -12.31 -12.77 21.33
CA PRO A 442 -12.58 -11.96 22.51
C PRO A 442 -11.26 -11.49 23.12
N LYS A 443 -11.06 -10.17 23.15
CA LYS A 443 -9.96 -9.56 23.90
C LYS A 443 -10.19 -9.79 25.39
N ARG A 444 -9.13 -10.11 26.14
CA ARG A 444 -9.21 -10.09 27.60
C ARG A 444 -9.43 -8.65 28.04
N ARG A 445 -10.49 -8.42 28.81
CA ARG A 445 -10.88 -7.12 29.33
C ARG A 445 -10.89 -7.18 30.84
N TYR A 446 -10.32 -6.17 31.45
CA TYR A 446 -10.47 -5.89 32.87
C TYR A 446 -11.35 -4.65 33.01
N HIS A 447 -12.27 -4.72 33.95
CA HIS A 447 -13.23 -3.66 34.17
C HIS A 447 -13.24 -3.27 35.64
N TRP A 448 -13.22 -1.98 35.90
CA TRP A 448 -13.44 -1.41 37.22
C TRP A 448 -14.45 -0.27 37.13
N GLN A 449 -15.33 -0.21 38.13
CA GLN A 449 -16.29 0.87 38.28
C GLN A 449 -16.38 1.22 39.76
N GLY A 450 -16.22 2.50 40.09
CA GLY A 450 -16.22 2.97 41.48
C GLY A 450 -16.55 4.47 41.58
N ALA A 451 -16.55 4.98 42.81
CA ALA A 451 -16.79 6.40 43.06
C ALA A 451 -15.61 7.26 42.57
N ALA A 452 -15.91 8.48 42.09
CA ALA A 452 -14.92 9.47 41.71
C ALA A 452 -14.34 10.16 42.97
N SER A 453 -13.71 9.38 43.86
CA SER A 453 -13.13 9.89 45.10
C SER A 453 -11.69 9.41 45.27
N THR A 454 -10.88 10.21 45.96
CA THR A 454 -9.50 9.84 46.32
C THR A 454 -9.47 8.58 47.20
N ASP A 455 -10.53 8.30 47.95
CA ASP A 455 -10.67 7.06 48.73
C ASP A 455 -10.71 5.79 47.85
N SER A 456 -11.06 5.94 46.57
CA SER A 456 -11.09 4.83 45.61
C SER A 456 -9.73 4.57 44.95
N LEU A 457 -8.72 5.41 45.21
CA LEU A 457 -7.39 5.31 44.57
C LEU A 457 -6.71 3.96 44.85
N ASP A 458 -6.80 3.47 46.09
CA ASP A 458 -6.26 2.14 46.46
C ASP A 458 -6.87 1.01 45.63
N GLN A 459 -8.15 1.13 45.28
CA GLN A 459 -8.85 0.15 44.43
C GLN A 459 -8.40 0.24 42.97
N VAL A 460 -8.12 1.45 42.48
CA VAL A 460 -7.59 1.67 41.12
C VAL A 460 -6.16 1.16 41.00
N ILE A 461 -5.33 1.34 42.03
CA ILE A 461 -3.98 0.77 42.09
C ILE A 461 -4.04 -0.77 42.13
N ALA A 462 -4.96 -1.35 42.92
CA ALA A 462 -5.19 -2.79 42.93
C ALA A 462 -5.64 -3.30 41.56
N PHE A 463 -6.56 -2.59 40.91
CA PHE A 463 -6.97 -2.86 39.53
C PHE A 463 -5.79 -2.84 38.56
N GLY A 464 -4.90 -1.84 38.64
CA GLY A 464 -3.69 -1.76 37.82
C GLY A 464 -2.75 -2.97 38.01
N LYS A 465 -2.64 -3.51 39.23
CA LYS A 465 -1.88 -4.74 39.51
C LYS A 465 -2.57 -5.99 38.94
N ASP A 466 -3.89 -6.08 39.04
CA ASP A 466 -4.67 -7.18 38.45
C ASP A 466 -4.58 -7.18 36.93
N VAL A 467 -4.64 -5.99 36.30
CA VAL A 467 -4.42 -5.81 34.86
C VAL A 467 -2.99 -6.22 34.48
N SER A 468 -1.98 -5.76 35.23
CA SER A 468 -0.58 -6.08 34.97
C SER A 468 -0.29 -7.57 35.05
N SER A 469 -0.80 -8.24 36.09
CA SER A 469 -0.63 -9.69 36.27
C SER A 469 -1.45 -10.49 35.24
N GLY A 470 -2.69 -10.08 35.00
CA GLY A 470 -3.62 -10.66 34.05
C GLY A 470 -3.14 -10.63 32.61
N PHE A 471 -2.51 -9.53 32.22
CA PHE A 471 -1.85 -9.35 30.93
C PHE A 471 -0.37 -9.74 30.95
N ARG A 472 0.19 -10.23 32.07
CA ARG A 472 1.58 -10.67 32.19
C ARG A 472 2.59 -9.62 31.69
N LEU A 473 2.41 -8.37 32.12
CA LEU A 473 3.31 -7.26 31.79
C LEU A 473 4.68 -7.46 32.45
N GLU A 474 5.74 -7.05 31.74
CA GLU A 474 7.06 -6.90 32.34
C GLU A 474 7.06 -5.78 33.40
N THR A 475 8.02 -5.81 34.32
CA THR A 475 8.08 -4.90 35.47
C THR A 475 8.04 -3.42 35.08
N GLY A 476 8.67 -3.06 33.96
CA GLY A 476 8.68 -1.69 33.44
C GLY A 476 7.31 -1.20 32.97
N PRO A 477 6.70 -1.84 31.95
CA PRO A 477 5.33 -1.57 31.53
C PRO A 477 4.31 -1.62 32.66
N ALA A 478 4.43 -2.57 33.60
CA ALA A 478 3.54 -2.67 34.75
C ALA A 478 3.62 -1.43 35.66
N ASN A 479 4.83 -0.95 35.95
CA ASN A 479 5.02 0.28 36.74
C ASN A 479 4.48 1.51 36.03
N ARG A 480 4.73 1.63 34.71
CA ARG A 480 4.17 2.72 33.89
C ARG A 480 2.64 2.69 33.87
N LEU A 481 2.04 1.50 33.76
CA LEU A 481 0.59 1.33 33.80
C LEU A 481 0.01 1.81 35.12
N GLY A 482 0.63 1.45 36.24
CA GLY A 482 0.24 1.93 37.56
C GLY A 482 0.28 3.45 37.66
N LEU A 483 1.41 4.06 37.27
CA LEU A 483 1.60 5.52 37.31
C LEU A 483 0.60 6.26 36.40
N CYS A 484 0.42 5.80 35.15
CA CYS A 484 -0.53 6.41 34.24
C CYS A 484 -1.98 6.29 34.73
N LEU A 485 -2.35 5.15 35.34
CA LEU A 485 -3.66 4.97 35.96
C LEU A 485 -3.87 5.95 37.13
N GLU A 486 -2.86 6.11 37.98
CA GLU A 486 -2.89 6.99 39.16
C GLU A 486 -3.04 8.46 38.75
N GLU A 487 -2.20 8.94 37.83
CA GLU A 487 -2.23 10.32 37.32
C GLU A 487 -3.56 10.63 36.62
N LEU A 488 -4.00 9.73 35.72
CA LEU A 488 -5.24 9.94 34.99
C LEU A 488 -6.46 9.90 35.91
N PHE A 489 -6.51 8.97 36.87
CA PHE A 489 -7.63 8.89 37.81
C PHE A 489 -7.68 10.11 38.73
N THR A 490 -6.54 10.56 39.25
CA THR A 490 -6.46 11.75 40.10
C THR A 490 -6.94 12.99 39.35
N HIS A 491 -6.49 13.16 38.09
CA HIS A 491 -6.93 14.26 37.24
C HIS A 491 -8.44 14.26 36.97
N VAL A 492 -9.02 13.08 36.76
CA VAL A 492 -10.47 12.91 36.55
C VAL A 492 -11.24 13.19 37.84
N VAL A 493 -10.74 12.81 39.01
CA VAL A 493 -11.39 13.05 40.31
C VAL A 493 -11.37 14.53 40.68
N GLU A 494 -10.23 15.22 40.51
CA GLU A 494 -10.07 16.63 40.90
C GLU A 494 -10.96 17.60 40.10
N ASN A 495 -11.24 17.26 38.84
CA ASN A 495 -12.03 18.10 37.93
C ASN A 495 -13.51 17.70 37.84
N GLY A 496 -14.02 16.95 38.83
CA GLY A 496 -15.33 16.31 38.78
C GLY A 496 -16.22 16.50 40.02
N ASP A 497 -17.50 16.15 39.90
CA ASP A 497 -18.47 16.16 41.01
C ASP A 497 -18.23 14.94 41.95
N PRO A 498 -18.24 15.07 43.30
CA PRO A 498 -17.84 13.98 44.21
C PRO A 498 -18.75 12.73 44.22
N ASP A 499 -20.02 12.87 43.82
CA ASP A 499 -21.05 11.82 43.91
C ASP A 499 -21.18 10.95 42.64
N ARG A 500 -20.24 11.06 41.70
CA ARG A 500 -20.30 10.36 40.40
C ARG A 500 -19.48 9.07 40.37
N THR A 501 -19.73 8.26 39.35
CA THR A 501 -19.00 7.01 39.13
C THR A 501 -18.06 7.12 37.94
N VAL A 502 -16.83 6.63 38.12
CA VAL A 502 -15.82 6.51 37.07
C VAL A 502 -15.76 5.06 36.63
N ARG A 503 -15.62 4.85 35.32
CA ARG A 503 -15.46 3.54 34.72
C ARG A 503 -14.08 3.44 34.08
N ILE A 504 -13.33 2.40 34.43
CA ILE A 504 -12.01 2.12 33.85
C ILE A 504 -12.08 0.77 33.15
N GLU A 505 -11.73 0.74 31.87
CA GLU A 505 -11.63 -0.49 31.08
C GLU A 505 -10.20 -0.64 30.58
N ALA A 506 -9.58 -1.78 30.86
CA ALA A 506 -8.26 -2.11 30.33
C ALA A 506 -8.37 -3.28 29.36
N THR A 507 -7.86 -3.06 28.16
CA THR A 507 -7.84 -4.02 27.05
C THR A 507 -6.41 -4.24 26.58
N ALA A 508 -5.98 -5.49 26.50
CA ALA A 508 -4.70 -5.83 25.89
C ALA A 508 -4.87 -6.25 24.43
N ASN A 509 -4.02 -5.68 23.58
CA ASN A 509 -3.63 -6.21 22.29
C ASN A 509 -2.31 -7.01 22.45
N GLU A 510 -1.77 -7.61 21.39
CA GLU A 510 -0.51 -8.37 21.48
C GLU A 510 0.66 -7.52 21.97
N ASP A 511 0.74 -6.26 21.54
CA ASP A 511 1.90 -5.41 21.80
C ASP A 511 1.61 -4.25 22.77
N GLU A 512 0.33 -3.99 23.07
CA GLU A 512 -0.10 -2.81 23.82
C GLU A 512 -1.22 -3.12 24.80
N VAL A 513 -1.27 -2.38 25.90
CA VAL A 513 -2.41 -2.28 26.81
C VAL A 513 -3.02 -0.90 26.65
N GLU A 514 -4.25 -0.86 26.18
CA GLU A 514 -5.08 0.33 26.12
C GLU A 514 -5.95 0.38 27.37
N VAL A 515 -5.90 1.50 28.08
CA VAL A 515 -6.80 1.80 29.18
C VAL A 515 -7.69 2.94 28.76
N VAL A 516 -8.99 2.79 28.97
CA VAL A 516 -10.01 3.81 28.71
C VAL A 516 -10.69 4.15 30.03
N VAL A 517 -10.59 5.40 30.43
CA VAL A 517 -11.35 5.99 31.53
C VAL A 517 -12.54 6.72 30.94
N THR A 518 -13.73 6.27 31.34
CA THR A 518 -15.01 6.82 30.90
C THR A 518 -15.67 7.56 32.05
N ASP A 519 -16.10 8.77 31.77
CA ASP A 519 -16.58 9.69 32.79
C ASP A 519 -17.62 10.69 32.24
N ARG A 520 -18.44 11.29 33.10
CA ARG A 520 -19.60 12.14 32.72
C ARG A 520 -19.44 13.62 33.10
N SER A 521 -18.22 14.18 33.14
CA SER A 521 -17.97 15.62 33.39
C SER A 521 -17.40 16.35 32.17
N ASP A 522 -17.15 17.65 32.34
CA ASP A 522 -16.30 18.44 31.46
C ASP A 522 -14.84 18.34 31.95
N VAL A 523 -14.12 17.32 31.46
CA VAL A 523 -12.70 17.11 31.79
C VAL A 523 -11.86 18.02 30.88
N ARG A 524 -10.84 18.70 31.43
CA ARG A 524 -9.90 19.52 30.65
C ARG A 524 -9.18 18.67 29.59
N ASP A 525 -8.78 19.27 28.48
CA ASP A 525 -8.10 18.56 27.40
C ASP A 525 -6.77 17.96 27.88
N VAL A 526 -6.67 16.65 27.78
CA VAL A 526 -5.56 15.84 28.31
C VAL A 526 -4.46 15.62 27.25
N GLU A 527 -4.74 15.95 25.97
CA GLU A 527 -3.82 15.68 24.86
C GLU A 527 -2.66 16.68 24.75
N MET A 528 -2.83 17.89 25.28
CA MET A 528 -1.82 18.96 25.25
C MET A 528 -1.71 19.66 26.60
N PRO A 529 -1.12 19.01 27.62
CA PRO A 529 -0.92 19.65 28.92
C PRO A 529 0.02 20.86 28.79
N ASN A 530 -0.27 21.93 29.54
CA ASN A 530 0.58 23.12 29.54
C ASN A 530 1.91 22.78 30.24
N VAL A 531 3.02 22.92 29.53
CA VAL A 531 4.35 22.71 30.11
C VAL A 531 4.92 24.07 30.51
N PRO A 532 5.04 24.38 31.82
CA PRO A 532 5.62 25.64 32.24
C PRO A 532 7.07 25.76 31.74
N PRO A 533 7.48 26.93 31.24
CA PRO A 533 8.85 27.16 30.75
C PRO A 533 9.91 27.04 31.86
N ASP A 534 9.50 27.25 33.13
CA ASP A 534 10.33 27.05 34.32
C ASP A 534 9.47 26.50 35.47
N LEU A 535 9.83 25.31 35.97
CA LEU A 535 9.12 24.63 37.07
C LEU A 535 9.19 25.42 38.39
N LEU A 536 10.23 26.24 38.59
CA LEU A 536 10.39 27.03 39.81
C LEU A 536 9.56 28.32 39.80
N ALA A 537 9.04 28.71 38.64
CA ALA A 537 8.20 29.89 38.44
C ALA A 537 6.77 29.54 38.01
N ALA A 538 6.43 28.25 37.95
CA ALA A 538 5.13 27.76 37.52
C ALA A 538 4.02 28.18 38.51
N ASP A 539 2.87 28.57 37.98
CA ASP A 539 1.70 28.85 38.81
C ASP A 539 1.00 27.57 39.29
N SER A 540 -0.01 27.72 40.17
CA SER A 540 -0.74 26.58 40.73
C SER A 540 -1.48 25.75 39.69
N ASP A 541 -1.92 26.37 38.59
CA ASP A 541 -2.66 25.69 37.53
C ASP A 541 -1.68 24.94 36.60
N GLU A 542 -0.52 25.52 36.30
CA GLU A 542 0.58 24.87 35.57
C GLU A 542 1.19 23.69 36.34
N LEU A 543 1.22 23.77 37.67
CA LEU A 543 1.66 22.66 38.53
C LEU A 543 0.64 21.51 38.58
N GLN A 544 -0.66 21.79 38.43
CA GLN A 544 -1.70 20.76 38.33
C GLN A 544 -1.60 19.96 37.01
N ASP A 545 -1.13 20.59 35.93
CA ASP A 545 -0.92 19.92 34.64
C ASP A 545 0.33 19.01 34.62
N LEU A 546 1.20 19.07 35.64
CA LEU A 546 2.43 18.27 35.70
C LEU A 546 2.14 16.75 35.67
N GLY A 547 1.06 16.32 36.32
CA GLY A 547 0.61 14.93 36.28
C GLY A 547 0.24 14.45 34.87
N LEU A 548 -0.39 15.33 34.08
CA LEU A 548 -0.68 15.08 32.67
C LEU A 548 0.58 15.10 31.78
N VAL A 549 1.56 15.93 32.13
CA VAL A 549 2.89 15.88 31.48
C VAL A 549 3.56 14.54 31.75
N LEU A 550 3.47 13.99 32.97
CA LEU A 550 3.98 12.65 33.27
C LEU A 550 3.22 11.57 32.50
N LEU A 551 1.89 11.65 32.45
CA LEU A 551 1.04 10.73 31.69
C LEU A 551 1.45 10.68 30.22
N THR A 552 1.58 11.84 29.56
CA THR A 552 1.98 11.93 28.14
C THR A 552 3.42 11.50 27.88
N ARG A 553 4.28 11.47 28.91
CA ARG A 553 5.68 10.98 28.83
C ARG A 553 5.82 9.49 29.10
N LEU A 554 4.94 8.93 29.91
CA LEU A 554 4.96 7.52 30.32
C LEU A 554 4.13 6.63 29.39
N ALA A 555 3.04 7.16 28.83
CA ALA A 555 2.22 6.48 27.83
C ALA A 555 2.84 6.57 26.43
N THR A 556 2.58 5.54 25.62
CA THR A 556 2.90 5.51 24.18
C THR A 556 2.05 6.53 23.42
N SER A 557 0.79 6.67 23.80
CA SER A 557 -0.14 7.65 23.27
C SER A 557 -1.23 7.95 24.29
N VAL A 558 -1.80 9.16 24.21
CA VAL A 558 -2.96 9.61 24.99
C VAL A 558 -3.97 10.19 24.01
N SER A 559 -5.25 9.88 24.21
CA SER A 559 -6.36 10.38 23.40
C SER A 559 -7.49 10.83 24.31
N HIS A 560 -8.16 11.92 23.93
CA HIS A 560 -9.36 12.41 24.61
C HIS A 560 -10.48 12.61 23.60
N THR A 561 -11.67 12.09 23.89
CA THR A 561 -12.84 12.26 23.02
C THR A 561 -14.10 12.47 23.86
N SER A 562 -14.91 13.48 23.49
CA SER A 562 -16.21 13.74 24.11
C SER A 562 -17.35 13.31 23.17
N ILE A 563 -18.29 12.48 23.66
CA ILE A 563 -19.46 12.00 22.90
C ILE A 563 -20.70 12.09 23.80
N ALA A 564 -21.68 12.91 23.42
CA ALA A 564 -22.99 13.00 24.09
C ALA A 564 -22.91 13.24 25.62
N GLY A 565 -21.94 14.05 26.07
CA GLY A 565 -21.73 14.37 27.49
C GLY A 565 -20.93 13.32 28.27
N TRP A 566 -20.39 12.30 27.58
CA TRP A 566 -19.40 11.37 28.13
C TRP A 566 -18.00 11.72 27.61
N GLN A 567 -17.03 11.70 28.50
CA GLN A 567 -15.61 11.84 28.23
C GLN A 567 -14.97 10.46 28.20
N TYR A 568 -14.19 10.22 27.17
CA TYR A 568 -13.36 9.03 27.00
C TYR A 568 -11.92 9.51 26.96
N VAL A 569 -11.19 9.29 28.05
CA VAL A 569 -9.75 9.52 28.08
C VAL A 569 -9.07 8.17 28.03
N SER A 570 -8.27 7.94 26.99
CA SER A 570 -7.53 6.70 26.84
C SER A 570 -6.03 6.94 26.76
N PHE A 571 -5.28 5.97 27.26
CA PHE A 571 -3.84 5.93 27.07
C PHE A 571 -3.39 4.51 26.75
N VAL A 572 -2.25 4.41 26.07
CA VAL A 572 -1.69 3.16 25.58
C VAL A 572 -0.31 2.93 26.18
N ILE A 573 -0.02 1.69 26.58
CA ILE A 573 1.31 1.28 27.07
C ILE A 573 1.78 0.05 26.30
N ALA A 574 3.02 0.08 25.81
CA ALA A 574 3.65 -1.08 25.19
C ALA A 574 3.89 -2.22 26.20
N ARG A 575 3.60 -3.48 25.83
CA ARG A 575 3.69 -4.66 26.70
C ARG A 575 5.12 -5.15 26.97
N GLN A 576 6.05 -4.87 26.07
CA GLN A 576 7.46 -5.21 26.21
C GLN A 576 8.28 -3.94 26.40
N TYR A 577 9.37 -4.04 27.16
CA TYR A 577 10.43 -3.05 27.20
C TYR A 577 11.20 -3.05 25.87
N GLY A 578 10.54 -2.64 24.78
CA GLY A 578 11.28 -2.06 23.67
C GLY A 578 11.99 -0.86 24.23
N GLU A 579 13.31 -0.76 24.04
CA GLU A 579 14.03 0.49 24.28
C GLU A 579 13.10 1.62 23.85
N ILE A 580 12.78 2.52 24.79
CA ILE A 580 12.42 3.87 24.38
C ILE A 580 13.47 4.16 23.32
N ARG A 581 13.07 4.38 22.06
CA ARG A 581 13.96 4.96 21.08
C ARG A 581 14.31 6.33 21.65
N VAL A 582 15.26 6.34 22.57
CA VAL A 582 16.20 7.42 22.76
C VAL A 582 16.87 7.41 21.42
N VAL A 583 16.32 8.18 20.50
CA VAL A 583 16.98 8.55 19.26
C VAL A 583 18.33 9.06 19.73
N GLN A 584 19.34 8.20 19.64
CA GLN A 584 20.70 8.54 19.98
C GLN A 584 21.04 9.70 19.06
N GLN A 585 21.10 10.88 19.65
CA GLN A 585 21.71 12.04 19.06
C GLN A 585 23.17 11.68 18.78
N GLN A 586 23.54 11.60 17.51
CA GLN A 586 24.84 12.04 16.99
C GLN A 586 24.76 12.31 15.50
#